data_AF-A0A3A5L7A6-F1
#
_entry.id   AF-A0A3A5L7A6-F1
#
_cell.length_a   1.000
_cell.length_b   1.000
_cell.length_c   1.000
_cell.angle_alpha   90.00
_cell.angle_beta   90.00
_cell.angle_gamma   90.00
#
_symmetry.space_group_name_H-M   'P 1'
#
loop_
_entity.id
_entity.type
_entity.pdbx_description
1 polymer ?
#
loop_
_entity_poly.entity_id
_entity_poly.type
_entity_poly.pdbx_seq_one_letter_code
_entity_poly.pdbx_strand_id
1 'polypeptide(L)' 'MSTRGADFLHKWISEHMPEGPIDDPGRFVTDLADRAMRAANAEGISIQEIDEEIGSVYEAIIHAVEHREGGLAD' A
#
# COMPACT_ATOMS: atom_id res chain seq x y z
N MET A 1 7.69 -14.99 -12.46
CA MET A 1 7.83 -13.94 -11.44
C MET A 1 7.00 -14.39 -10.25
N SER A 2 7.49 -14.17 -9.02
CA SER A 2 6.62 -14.28 -7.85
C SER A 2 5.53 -13.20 -7.95
N THR A 3 4.42 -13.41 -7.25
CA THR A 3 3.38 -12.39 -7.01
C THR A 3 3.21 -12.14 -5.52
N ARG A 4 4.16 -12.63 -4.71
CA ARG A 4 4.00 -12.69 -3.24
C ARG A 4 4.07 -11.29 -2.64
N GLY A 5 4.92 -10.43 -3.17
CA GLY A 5 5.02 -9.04 -2.74
C GLY A 5 3.76 -8.24 -3.10
N ALA A 6 3.27 -8.41 -4.32
CA ALA A 6 2.03 -7.81 -4.80
C ALA A 6 0.80 -8.28 -4.00
N ASP A 7 0.69 -9.60 -3.77
CA ASP A 7 -0.41 -10.20 -2.99
C ASP A 7 -0.39 -9.73 -1.53
N PHE A 8 0.81 -9.64 -0.93
CA PHE A 8 0.99 -9.07 0.40
C PHE A 8 0.54 -7.62 0.45
N LEU A 9 1.01 -6.77 -0.46
CA LEU A 9 0.69 -5.35 -0.43
C LEU A 9 -0.80 -5.10 -0.69
N HIS A 10 -1.41 -5.86 -1.60
CA HIS A 10 -2.84 -5.74 -1.88
C HIS A 10 -3.70 -6.03 -0.64
N LYS A 11 -3.35 -7.08 0.12
CA LYS A 11 -4.00 -7.39 1.40
C LYS A 11 -3.74 -6.31 2.43
N TRP A 12 -2.48 -5.89 2.57
CA TRP A 12 -2.07 -4.87 3.52
C TRP A 12 -2.85 -3.57 3.33
N ILE A 13 -2.97 -3.08 2.10
CA ILE A 13 -3.75 -1.88 1.77
C ILE A 13 -5.21 -2.09 2.15
N SER A 14 -5.80 -3.23 1.80
CA SER A 14 -7.22 -3.52 2.08
C SER A 14 -7.53 -3.59 3.59
N GLU A 15 -6.61 -4.10 4.40
CA GLU A 15 -6.79 -4.26 5.85
C GLU A 15 -6.51 -2.98 6.64
N HIS A 16 -5.60 -2.13 6.12
CA HIS A 16 -5.14 -0.93 6.82
C HIS A 16 -5.68 0.38 6.23
N MET A 17 -6.47 0.32 5.16
CA MET A 17 -7.21 1.48 4.65
C MET A 17 -8.32 1.85 5.64
N PRO A 18 -8.40 3.11 6.09
CA PRO A 18 -9.48 3.54 6.97
C PRO A 18 -10.83 3.50 6.24
N GLU A 19 -11.91 3.27 6.97
CA GLU A 19 -13.28 3.31 6.42
C GLU A 19 -13.83 4.73 6.27
N GLY A 20 -13.23 5.72 6.96
CA GLY A 20 -13.61 7.14 6.93
C GLY A 20 -12.72 8.03 6.05
N PRO A 21 -13.01 9.35 5.97
CA PRO A 21 -12.18 10.30 5.21
C PRO A 21 -10.74 10.33 5.74
N ILE A 22 -9.79 10.54 4.84
CA ILE A 22 -8.36 10.64 5.19
C ILE A 22 -8.02 12.12 5.37
N ASP A 23 -7.83 12.57 6.62
CA ASP A 23 -7.53 13.98 6.93
C ASP A 23 -6.22 14.50 6.33
N ASP A 24 -5.20 13.65 6.26
CA ASP A 24 -3.88 13.97 5.69
C ASP A 24 -3.40 12.82 4.81
N PRO A 25 -3.76 12.83 3.51
CA PRO A 25 -3.43 11.76 2.58
C PRO A 25 -1.92 11.56 2.43
N GLY A 26 -1.14 12.63 2.43
CA GLY A 26 0.32 12.56 2.30
C GLY A 26 0.95 11.83 3.48
N ARG A 27 0.58 12.23 4.71
CA ARG A 27 1.07 11.57 5.92
C ARG A 27 0.57 10.13 6.03
N PHE A 28 -0.68 9.87 5.65
CA PHE A 28 -1.26 8.54 5.66
C PHE A 28 -0.51 7.58 4.72
N VAL A 29 -0.23 8.00 3.50
CA VAL A 29 0.55 7.23 2.51
C VAL A 29 1.92 6.86 3.08
N THR A 30 2.67 7.84 3.62
CA THR A 30 4.01 7.59 4.15
C THR A 30 3.98 6.60 5.32
N ASP A 31 3.06 6.78 6.26
CA ASP A 31 2.94 5.91 7.44
C ASP A 31 2.47 4.49 7.06
N LEU A 32 1.54 4.38 6.11
CA LEU A 32 1.06 3.09 5.60
C LEU A 32 2.16 2.33 4.85
N ALA A 33 2.94 3.01 4.01
CA ALA A 33 4.07 2.44 3.28
C ALA A 33 5.18 1.96 4.23
N ASP A 34 5.55 2.80 5.20
CA ASP A 34 6.56 2.44 6.20
C ASP A 34 6.18 1.21 7.02
N ARG A 35 4.91 1.10 7.40
CA ARG A 35 4.42 -0.11 8.09
C ARG A 35 4.37 -1.32 7.17
N ALA A 36 3.94 -1.15 5.91
CA ALA A 36 3.92 -2.24 4.92
C ALA A 36 5.32 -2.83 4.73
N MET A 37 6.34 -1.98 4.57
CA MET A 37 7.73 -2.41 4.39
C MET A 37 8.26 -3.17 5.61
N ARG A 38 7.94 -2.73 6.83
CA ARG A 38 8.32 -3.44 8.06
C ARG A 38 7.63 -4.80 8.19
N ALA A 39 6.35 -4.87 7.85
CA ALA A 39 5.58 -6.12 7.90
C ALA A 39 6.03 -7.11 6.82
N ALA A 40 6.25 -6.64 5.59
CA ALA A 40 6.84 -7.43 4.50
C ALA A 40 8.18 -8.06 4.92
N ASN A 41 9.07 -7.25 5.51
CA ASN A 41 10.36 -7.74 5.99
C ASN A 41 10.21 -8.79 7.12
N ALA A 42 9.22 -8.63 8.01
CA ALA A 42 8.92 -9.63 9.04
C ALA A 42 8.42 -10.97 8.46
N GLU A 43 7.74 -10.92 7.31
CA GLU A 43 7.32 -12.09 6.55
C GLU A 43 8.41 -12.64 5.61
N GLY A 44 9.61 -12.04 5.60
CA GLY A 44 10.71 -12.42 4.72
C GLY A 44 10.45 -12.08 3.25
N ILE A 45 9.67 -11.03 2.99
CA ILE A 45 9.49 -10.42 1.67
C ILE A 45 10.42 -9.22 1.61
N SER A 46 11.33 -9.20 0.64
CA SER A 46 12.21 -8.04 0.48
C SER A 46 11.48 -6.90 -0.22
N ILE A 47 11.81 -5.65 0.12
CA ILE A 47 11.25 -4.48 -0.58
C ILE A 47 11.59 -4.55 -2.08
N GLN A 48 12.77 -5.07 -2.41
CA GLN A 48 13.21 -5.22 -3.79
C GLN A 48 12.35 -6.22 -4.58
N GLU A 49 11.93 -7.34 -3.95
CA GLU A 49 10.96 -8.28 -4.52
C GLU A 49 9.62 -7.59 -4.79
N ILE A 50 9.16 -6.74 -3.87
CA ILE A 50 7.92 -5.98 -4.06
C ILE A 50 8.08 -4.97 -5.20
N ASP A 51 9.09 -4.12 -5.17
CA ASP A 51 9.32 -3.09 -6.19
C ASP A 51 9.56 -3.70 -7.59
N GLU A 52 10.13 -4.90 -7.70
CA GLU A 52 10.21 -5.63 -8.98
C GLU A 52 8.85 -6.10 -9.50
N GLU A 53 7.90 -6.43 -8.62
CA GLU A 53 6.56 -6.89 -8.97
C GLU A 53 5.59 -5.74 -9.27
N ILE A 54 5.69 -4.62 -8.55
CA ILE A 54 4.70 -3.51 -8.60
C ILE A 54 5.30 -2.14 -8.94
N GLY A 55 6.61 -2.03 -9.07
CA GLY A 55 7.33 -0.77 -9.30
C GLY A 55 7.67 -0.03 -8.01
N SER A 56 6.65 0.36 -7.24
CA SER A 56 6.84 1.07 -5.96
C SER A 56 5.68 0.84 -4.99
N VAL A 57 6.03 0.46 -3.75
CA VAL A 57 5.07 0.41 -2.63
C VAL A 57 4.35 1.75 -2.43
N TYR A 58 5.07 2.87 -2.55
CA TYR A 58 4.49 4.19 -2.35
C TYR A 58 3.48 4.55 -3.45
N GLU A 59 3.81 4.33 -4.73
CA GLU A 59 2.87 4.60 -5.83
C GLU A 59 1.62 3.74 -5.75
N ALA A 60 1.76 2.45 -5.42
CA ALA A 60 0.62 1.56 -5.27
C ALA A 60 -0.35 2.03 -4.16
N ILE A 61 0.18 2.54 -3.04
CA ILE A 61 -0.63 3.09 -1.96
C ILE A 61 -1.27 4.42 -2.38
N ILE A 62 -0.55 5.31 -3.06
CA ILE A 62 -1.10 6.57 -3.60
C ILE A 62 -2.29 6.26 -4.51
N HIS A 63 -2.13 5.35 -5.47
CA HIS A 63 -3.20 4.95 -6.36
C HIS A 63 -4.42 4.38 -5.62
N ALA A 64 -4.20 3.59 -4.56
CA ALA A 64 -5.30 3.05 -3.76
C ALA A 64 -6.06 4.14 -3.00
N VAL A 65 -5.34 5.12 -2.43
CA VAL A 65 -5.93 6.27 -1.74
C VAL A 65 -6.69 7.16 -2.72
N GLU A 66 -6.10 7.50 -3.86
CA GLU A 66 -6.72 8.32 -4.91
C GLU A 66 -7.98 7.66 -5.50
N HIS A 67 -7.95 6.35 -5.75
CA HIS A 67 -9.12 5.61 -6.25
C HIS A 67 -10.27 5.69 -5.24
N ARG A 68 -9.96 5.57 -3.95
CA ARG A 68 -10.96 5.65 -2.88
C ARG A 68 -11.58 7.04 -2.78
N GLU A 69 -10.76 8.09 -2.75
CA GLU A 69 -11.23 9.48 -2.66
C GLU A 69 -11.99 9.89 -3.94
N GLY A 70 -11.52 9.47 -5.12
CA GLY A 70 -12.20 9.69 -6.39
C GLY A 70 -13.50 8.90 -6.54
N GLY A 71 -13.64 7.75 -5.87
CA GLY A 71 -14.86 6.95 -5.82
C GLY A 71 -15.91 7.44 -4.82
N LEU A 72 -15.58 8.38 -3.92
CA LEU A 72 -16.53 9.06 -3.03
C LEU A 72 -17.29 10.21 -3.72
N ALA A 73 -16.96 10.51 -4.99
CA ALA A 73 -17.52 11.62 -5.76
C ALA A 73 -18.73 11.26 -6.65
N ASP A 74 -19.34 10.07 -6.50
CA ASP A 74 -20.56 9.67 -7.23
C ASP A 74 -21.80 9.61 -6.31
#